data_AF-A0A3C0CAV2-F1
#
_entry.id   AF-A0A3C0CAV2-F1
#
_cell.length_a   1.000
_cell.length_b   1.000
_cell.length_c   1.000
_cell.angle_alpha   90.00
_cell.angle_beta   90.00
_cell.angle_gamma   90.00
#
_symmetry.space_group_name_H-M   'P 1'
#
loop_
_entity.id
_entity.type
_entity.pdbx_description
1 polymer ?
#
loop_
_entity_poly.entity_id
_entity_poly.type
_entity_poly.pdbx_seq_one_letter_code
_entity_poly.pdbx_strand_id
1 'polypeptide(L)'
;VGRETLQKLMPRLLAAVCRLENCAAVFKKLGKLVSTIALRTPYLQLLRDNAQVLKRVVSIIFENAFATDLITAHPILLDELIMPQYFSAPPSADEFLAALKERMLRIEPDDLEQQMEEMRLFKKLTVFRVSLSDKAGRLPLMKISDCLTFLAEACVRECLQLAWRYTVKQYGAPQNTDASDPGLAVIAYGKLGGIELGYKSDLDMVFIREENDGDTEGDKSVPCLTFYQRLTQKLLHFSTTRTQGGVLYDMDMRLRPDGDSGLLITDVKGYEDYQLRRAWTWEHQALVRARPIAGSKKVCERFEQIRDEVLRQKRDPEKLRADVLSMRKKMMDNLDRGNDKLFDLKQSRGGIVDIEFLAQYLLLREAPLHKDMVLWTDNVRILEECARLSIISHEDCEALCRAYIVLRGWYHKLSLADLKRILPRSEMPEECLDVVKIWNRIFDL
;
A
#
# COMPACT_ATOMS: atom_id res chain seq x y z
N VAL A 1 38.47 -12.54 -17.91
CA VAL A 1 37.11 -12.33 -18.47
C VAL A 1 36.46 -11.04 -17.96
N GLY A 2 36.15 -10.88 -16.67
CA GLY A 2 35.45 -9.68 -16.15
C GLY A 2 36.11 -8.33 -16.49
N ARG A 3 37.43 -8.18 -16.28
CA ARG A 3 38.20 -6.97 -16.63
C ARG A 3 38.11 -6.62 -18.13
N GLU A 4 38.20 -7.62 -18.99
CA GLU A 4 38.13 -7.46 -20.45
C GLU A 4 36.71 -7.05 -20.89
N THR A 5 35.68 -7.68 -20.30
CA THR A 5 34.28 -7.29 -20.52
C THR A 5 34.06 -5.84 -20.13
N LEU A 6 34.60 -5.41 -18.98
CA LEU A 6 34.49 -4.02 -18.52
C LEU A 6 35.21 -3.04 -19.47
N GLN A 7 36.43 -3.37 -19.92
CA GLN A 7 37.16 -2.55 -20.90
C GLN A 7 36.39 -2.37 -22.21
N LYS A 8 35.62 -3.38 -22.63
CA LYS A 8 34.75 -3.30 -23.82
C LYS A 8 33.42 -2.56 -23.56
N LEU A 9 32.88 -2.67 -22.34
CA LEU A 9 31.62 -2.03 -21.94
C LEU A 9 31.77 -0.52 -21.68
N MET A 10 32.85 -0.11 -21.02
CA MET A 10 33.04 1.28 -20.57
C MET A 10 32.98 2.32 -21.71
N PRO A 11 33.62 2.12 -22.89
CA PRO A 11 33.48 3.05 -24.00
C PRO A 11 32.03 3.21 -24.49
N ARG A 12 31.25 2.12 -24.51
CA ARG A 12 29.83 2.14 -24.90
C ARG A 12 28.98 2.90 -23.88
N LEU A 13 29.22 2.66 -22.59
CA LEU A 13 28.58 3.40 -21.49
C LEU A 13 28.86 4.89 -21.59
N LEU A 14 30.14 5.28 -21.71
CA LEU A 14 30.55 6.68 -21.82
C LEU A 14 29.93 7.35 -23.04
N ALA A 15 29.96 6.69 -24.21
CA ALA A 15 29.34 7.21 -25.42
C ALA A 15 27.82 7.44 -25.28
N ALA A 16 27.11 6.59 -24.53
CA ALA A 16 25.70 6.76 -24.25
C ALA A 16 25.41 7.92 -23.28
N VAL A 17 26.23 8.07 -22.24
CA VAL A 17 26.04 9.07 -21.17
C VAL A 17 26.47 10.47 -21.60
N CYS A 18 27.55 10.61 -22.37
CA CYS A 18 28.06 11.91 -22.82
C CYS A 18 27.08 12.68 -23.72
N ARG A 19 26.04 12.01 -24.24
CA ARG A 19 24.99 12.63 -25.06
C ARG A 19 23.82 13.17 -24.25
N LEU A 20 23.78 12.90 -22.95
CA LEU A 20 22.70 13.33 -22.06
C LEU A 20 23.03 14.65 -21.38
N GLU A 21 21.98 15.41 -21.09
CA GLU A 21 22.04 16.49 -20.11
C GLU A 21 22.38 15.92 -18.72
N ASN A 22 23.05 16.70 -17.87
CA ASN A 22 23.51 16.23 -16.55
C ASN A 22 24.34 14.93 -16.58
N CYS A 23 25.14 14.73 -17.64
CA CYS A 23 25.94 13.52 -17.87
C CYS A 23 26.80 13.11 -16.65
N ALA A 24 27.34 14.06 -15.89
CA ALA A 24 28.13 13.78 -14.68
C ALA A 24 27.31 13.07 -13.58
N ALA A 25 26.07 13.52 -13.34
CA ALA A 25 25.19 12.91 -12.35
C ALA A 25 24.73 11.52 -12.78
N VAL A 26 24.38 11.37 -14.06
CA VAL A 26 24.01 10.08 -14.67
C VAL A 26 25.18 9.09 -14.61
N PHE A 27 26.39 9.54 -14.96
CA PHE A 27 27.60 8.73 -14.89
C PHE A 27 27.90 8.27 -13.47
N LYS A 28 27.72 9.13 -12.46
CA LYS A 28 27.91 8.75 -11.05
C LYS A 28 26.97 7.61 -10.64
N LYS A 29 25.69 7.69 -11.01
CA LYS A 29 24.69 6.63 -10.72
C LYS A 29 24.99 5.34 -11.49
N LEU A 30 25.34 5.43 -12.77
CA LEU A 30 25.77 4.28 -13.57
C LEU A 30 27.04 3.63 -13.02
N GLY A 31 28.02 4.44 -12.61
CA GLY A 31 29.26 3.96 -11.99
C GLY A 31 28.98 3.18 -10.71
N LYS A 32 28.02 3.63 -9.90
CA LYS A 32 27.54 2.88 -8.73
C LYS A 32 26.94 1.52 -9.14
N LEU A 33 26.03 1.50 -10.13
CA LEU A 33 25.46 0.25 -10.64
C LEU A 33 26.54 -0.71 -11.15
N VAL A 34 27.45 -0.23 -12.01
CA VAL A 34 28.55 -1.04 -12.57
C VAL A 34 29.46 -1.57 -11.47
N SER A 35 29.76 -0.76 -10.45
CA SER A 35 30.55 -1.19 -9.29
C SER A 35 29.84 -2.28 -8.49
N THR A 36 28.52 -2.16 -8.29
CA THR A 36 27.71 -3.20 -7.61
C THR A 36 27.75 -4.53 -8.36
N ILE A 37 27.74 -4.51 -9.70
CA ILE A 37 27.76 -5.73 -10.52
C ILE A 37 29.17 -6.14 -10.97
N ALA A 38 30.23 -5.46 -10.54
CA ALA A 38 31.59 -5.64 -11.09
C ALA A 38 32.11 -7.08 -10.95
N LEU A 39 31.73 -7.77 -9.87
CA LEU A 39 32.10 -9.17 -9.61
C LEU A 39 31.15 -10.17 -10.27
N ARG A 40 30.04 -9.71 -10.85
CA ARG A 40 29.01 -10.53 -11.50
C ARG A 40 29.16 -10.44 -13.02
N THR A 41 30.14 -11.17 -13.54
CA THR A 41 30.49 -11.19 -14.98
C THR A 41 29.28 -11.33 -15.93
N PRO A 42 28.25 -12.16 -15.63
CA PRO A 42 27.06 -12.25 -16.49
C PRO A 42 26.31 -10.93 -16.69
N TYR A 43 26.17 -10.09 -15.66
CA TYR A 43 25.51 -8.79 -15.81
C TYR A 43 26.36 -7.81 -16.63
N LEU A 44 27.69 -7.84 -16.47
CA LEU A 44 28.57 -7.04 -17.32
C LEU A 44 28.49 -7.48 -18.79
N GLN A 45 28.42 -8.79 -19.04
CA GLN A 45 28.23 -9.35 -20.38
C GLN A 45 26.88 -8.96 -20.96
N LEU A 46 25.79 -9.04 -20.18
CA LEU A 46 24.46 -8.61 -20.58
C LEU A 46 24.46 -7.16 -21.09
N LEU A 47 25.04 -6.23 -20.32
CA LEU A 47 25.13 -4.81 -20.72
C LEU A 47 26.04 -4.60 -21.93
N ARG A 48 27.11 -5.40 -22.05
CA ARG A 48 28.05 -5.32 -23.18
C ARG A 48 27.40 -5.82 -24.46
N ASP A 49 26.76 -6.98 -24.41
CA ASP A 49 26.30 -7.72 -25.58
C ASP A 49 24.93 -7.25 -26.06
N ASN A 50 24.11 -6.71 -25.16
CA ASN A 50 22.77 -6.22 -25.49
C ASN A 50 22.69 -4.69 -25.44
N ALA A 51 22.92 -4.06 -26.60
CA ALA A 51 22.87 -2.60 -26.74
C ALA A 51 21.50 -2.01 -26.37
N GLN A 52 20.42 -2.76 -26.57
CA GLN A 52 19.07 -2.32 -26.22
C GLN A 52 18.86 -2.30 -24.69
N VAL A 53 19.36 -3.33 -23.98
CA VAL A 53 19.36 -3.34 -22.50
C VAL A 53 20.18 -2.17 -21.97
N LEU A 54 21.38 -1.96 -22.51
CA LEU A 54 22.24 -0.83 -22.12
C LEU A 54 21.50 0.51 -22.28
N LYS A 55 20.87 0.74 -23.44
CA LYS A 55 20.08 1.96 -23.69
C LYS A 55 18.94 2.12 -22.69
N ARG A 56 18.22 1.04 -22.35
CA ARG A 56 17.16 1.04 -21.33
C ARG A 56 17.68 1.39 -19.94
N VAL A 57 18.81 0.79 -19.53
CA VAL A 57 19.47 1.11 -18.24
C VAL A 57 19.84 2.58 -18.17
N VAL A 58 20.46 3.12 -19.22
CA VAL A 58 20.83 4.54 -19.26
C VAL A 58 19.60 5.45 -19.18
N SER A 59 18.52 5.15 -19.92
CA SER A 59 17.26 5.91 -19.86
C SER A 59 16.62 5.84 -18.47
N ILE A 60 16.58 4.66 -17.83
CA ILE A 60 16.07 4.52 -16.45
C ILE A 60 16.88 5.37 -15.47
N ILE A 61 18.21 5.35 -15.59
CA ILE A 61 19.08 6.12 -14.69
C ILE A 61 18.92 7.62 -14.86
N PHE A 62 18.67 8.06 -16.09
CA PHE A 62 18.38 9.45 -16.41
C PHE A 62 17.02 9.88 -15.89
N GLU A 63 15.99 9.03 -16.01
CA GLU A 63 14.59 9.48 -15.94
C GLU A 63 13.79 8.99 -14.72
N ASN A 64 14.28 7.99 -13.99
CA ASN A 64 13.56 7.34 -12.91
C ASN A 64 14.50 6.98 -11.75
N ALA A 65 14.58 7.87 -10.76
CA ALA A 65 15.45 7.71 -9.60
C ALA A 65 15.10 6.47 -8.76
N PHE A 66 13.82 6.21 -8.54
CA PHE A 66 13.37 5.02 -7.81
C PHE A 66 13.78 3.71 -8.50
N ALA A 67 13.51 3.58 -9.80
CA ALA A 67 13.90 2.41 -10.59
C ALA A 67 15.43 2.25 -10.63
N THR A 68 16.17 3.37 -10.65
CA THR A 68 17.64 3.37 -10.54
C THR A 68 18.10 2.75 -9.23
N ASP A 69 17.56 3.21 -8.11
CA ASP A 69 17.92 2.73 -6.79
C ASP A 69 17.56 1.25 -6.65
N LEU A 70 16.42 0.84 -7.20
CA LEU A 70 15.95 -0.54 -7.14
C LEU A 70 16.85 -1.49 -7.95
N ILE A 71 17.19 -1.17 -9.21
CA ILE A 71 18.12 -2.00 -10.01
C ILE A 71 19.52 -2.01 -9.41
N THR A 72 19.96 -0.88 -8.86
CA THR A 72 21.28 -0.78 -8.22
C THR A 72 21.36 -1.65 -6.96
N ALA A 73 20.30 -1.66 -6.14
CA ALA A 73 20.22 -2.50 -4.95
C ALA A 73 20.01 -3.99 -5.30
N HIS A 74 19.28 -4.26 -6.39
CA HIS A 74 18.91 -5.60 -6.81
C HIS A 74 19.18 -5.83 -8.31
N PRO A 75 20.44 -6.13 -8.67
CA PRO A 75 20.84 -6.29 -10.07
C PRO A 75 20.10 -7.36 -10.88
N ILE A 76 19.43 -8.30 -10.22
CA ILE A 76 18.55 -9.28 -10.88
C ILE A 76 17.43 -8.62 -11.70
N LEU A 77 17.05 -7.40 -11.37
CA LEU A 77 16.09 -6.61 -12.14
C LEU A 77 16.61 -6.17 -13.52
N LEU A 78 17.91 -6.33 -13.80
CA LEU A 78 18.44 -6.12 -15.15
C LEU A 78 17.84 -7.12 -16.16
N ASP A 79 17.43 -8.30 -15.69
CA ASP A 79 16.86 -9.34 -16.55
C ASP A 79 15.50 -8.90 -17.11
N GLU A 80 14.73 -8.11 -16.34
CA GLU A 80 13.48 -7.48 -16.79
C GLU A 80 13.71 -6.51 -17.95
N LEU A 81 14.93 -6.01 -18.15
CA LEU A 81 15.24 -5.10 -19.24
C LEU A 81 15.59 -5.80 -20.54
N ILE A 82 15.74 -7.13 -20.54
CA ILE A 82 15.90 -7.92 -21.78
C ILE A 82 14.60 -7.84 -22.58
N MET A 83 13.49 -8.16 -21.92
CA MET A 83 12.14 -8.08 -22.49
C MET A 83 11.20 -7.39 -21.49
N PRO A 84 11.15 -6.04 -21.48
CA PRO A 84 10.36 -5.28 -20.55
C PRO A 84 8.88 -5.63 -20.64
N GLN A 85 8.32 -6.00 -19.50
CA GLN A 85 6.90 -6.21 -19.34
C GLN A 85 6.28 -4.94 -18.77
N TYR A 86 5.26 -4.44 -19.45
CA TYR A 86 4.50 -3.28 -19.02
C TYR A 86 3.06 -3.71 -18.77
N PHE A 87 2.45 -3.12 -17.76
CA PHE A 87 1.02 -3.24 -17.51
C PHE A 87 0.29 -2.17 -18.32
N SER A 88 -0.76 -2.59 -19.04
CA SER A 88 -1.72 -1.69 -19.70
C SER A 88 -2.98 -1.49 -18.87
N ALA A 89 -3.24 -2.41 -17.94
CA ALA A 89 -4.26 -2.32 -16.90
C ALA A 89 -3.72 -2.96 -15.62
N PRO A 90 -4.20 -2.57 -14.44
CA PRO A 90 -3.82 -3.22 -13.19
C PRO A 90 -4.28 -4.67 -13.16
N PRO A 91 -3.37 -5.64 -12.96
CA PRO A 91 -3.78 -6.99 -12.61
C PRO A 91 -4.51 -6.98 -11.28
N SER A 92 -5.53 -7.84 -11.17
CA SER A 92 -6.24 -8.11 -9.93
C SER A 92 -5.35 -8.78 -8.88
N ALA A 93 -5.81 -8.78 -7.62
CA ALA A 93 -5.11 -9.47 -6.54
C ALA A 93 -5.00 -10.97 -6.80
N ASP A 94 -6.01 -11.58 -7.44
CA ASP A 94 -6.00 -13.01 -7.78
C ASP A 94 -5.01 -13.34 -8.89
N GLU A 95 -4.87 -12.48 -9.90
CA GLU A 95 -3.85 -12.65 -10.95
C GLU A 95 -2.43 -12.53 -10.38
N PHE A 96 -2.19 -11.55 -9.50
CA PHE A 96 -0.90 -11.45 -8.81
C PHE A 96 -0.64 -12.64 -7.89
N LEU A 97 -1.66 -13.12 -7.18
CA LEU A 97 -1.54 -14.29 -6.31
C LEU A 97 -1.24 -15.56 -7.12
N ALA A 98 -1.90 -15.75 -8.25
CA ALA A 98 -1.63 -16.88 -9.15
C ALA A 98 -0.18 -16.85 -9.67
N ALA A 99 0.29 -15.68 -10.13
CA ALA A 99 1.67 -15.51 -10.60
C ALA A 99 2.70 -15.71 -9.48
N LEU A 100 2.41 -15.26 -8.25
CA LEU A 100 3.26 -15.52 -7.09
C LEU A 100 3.30 -17.02 -6.77
N LYS A 101 2.15 -17.68 -6.71
CA LYS A 101 2.07 -19.12 -6.43
C LYS A 101 2.81 -19.96 -7.45
N GLU A 102 2.74 -19.62 -8.74
CA GLU A 102 3.49 -20.31 -9.79
C GLU A 102 5.00 -20.27 -9.53
N ARG A 103 5.52 -19.15 -9.03
CA ARG A 103 6.94 -19.02 -8.67
C ARG A 103 7.27 -19.81 -7.41
N MET A 104 6.37 -19.82 -6.43
CA MET A 104 6.52 -20.58 -5.19
C MET A 104 6.56 -22.11 -5.41
N LEU A 105 5.95 -22.63 -6.49
CA LEU A 105 6.01 -24.07 -6.83
C LEU A 105 7.44 -24.60 -7.07
N ARG A 106 8.40 -23.71 -7.35
CA ARG A 106 9.81 -24.07 -7.59
C ARG A 106 10.64 -24.09 -6.31
N ILE A 107 10.05 -23.70 -5.19
CA ILE A 107 10.72 -23.59 -3.89
C ILE A 107 10.29 -24.77 -3.03
N GLU A 108 11.26 -25.38 -2.33
CA GLU A 108 10.98 -26.49 -1.42
C GLU A 108 9.95 -26.08 -0.33
N PRO A 109 8.92 -26.90 -0.05
CA PRO A 109 7.86 -26.55 0.89
C PRO A 109 8.33 -26.26 2.32
N ASP A 110 9.45 -26.84 2.74
CA ASP A 110 10.01 -26.69 4.08
C ASP A 110 11.19 -25.69 4.15
N ASP A 111 11.54 -25.02 3.04
CA ASP A 111 12.56 -23.97 3.01
C ASP A 111 11.95 -22.58 3.20
N LEU A 112 11.76 -22.19 4.46
CA LEU A 112 11.18 -20.89 4.82
C LEU A 112 12.00 -19.71 4.29
N GLU A 113 13.33 -19.82 4.30
CA GLU A 113 14.21 -18.73 3.89
C GLU A 113 14.03 -18.46 2.39
N GLN A 114 14.08 -19.49 1.55
CA GLN A 114 13.85 -19.33 0.11
C GLN A 114 12.43 -18.86 -0.20
N GLN A 115 11.42 -19.32 0.54
CA GLN A 115 10.04 -18.84 0.39
C GLN A 115 9.92 -17.34 0.67
N MET A 116 10.56 -16.88 1.76
CA MET A 116 10.62 -15.47 2.12
C MET A 116 11.39 -14.63 1.07
N GLU A 117 12.47 -15.16 0.51
CA GLU A 117 13.24 -14.48 -0.54
C GLU A 117 12.46 -14.37 -1.86
N GLU A 118 11.74 -15.43 -2.23
CA GLU A 118 10.97 -15.47 -3.47
C GLU A 118 9.82 -14.45 -3.45
N MET A 119 9.11 -14.31 -2.33
CA MET A 119 8.09 -13.26 -2.17
C MET A 119 8.67 -11.85 -2.31
N ARG A 120 9.86 -11.59 -1.73
CA ARG A 120 10.54 -10.29 -1.81
C ARG A 120 11.01 -10.02 -3.24
N LEU A 121 11.52 -11.03 -3.93
CA LEU A 121 11.92 -10.93 -5.33
C LEU A 121 10.71 -10.63 -6.21
N PHE A 122 9.60 -11.36 -6.04
CA PHE A 122 8.36 -11.13 -6.75
C PHE A 122 7.84 -9.70 -6.56
N LYS A 123 7.77 -9.22 -5.31
CA LYS A 123 7.37 -7.83 -5.02
C LYS A 123 8.24 -6.85 -5.80
N LYS A 124 9.57 -6.99 -5.76
CA LYS A 124 10.48 -6.07 -6.45
C LYS A 124 10.33 -6.09 -7.95
N LEU A 125 10.22 -7.28 -8.55
CA LEU A 125 9.99 -7.42 -9.99
C LEU A 125 8.70 -6.71 -10.40
N THR A 126 7.62 -6.96 -9.67
CA THR A 126 6.32 -6.35 -9.97
C THR A 126 6.33 -4.84 -9.76
N VAL A 127 6.86 -4.35 -8.64
CA VAL A 127 7.03 -2.91 -8.36
C VAL A 127 7.90 -2.23 -9.43
N PHE A 128 8.95 -2.91 -9.89
CA PHE A 128 9.79 -2.43 -10.98
C PHE A 128 8.98 -2.28 -12.28
N ARG A 129 8.23 -3.30 -12.68
CA ARG A 129 7.34 -3.27 -13.86
C ARG A 129 6.28 -2.17 -13.76
N VAL A 130 5.69 -1.97 -12.58
CA VAL A 130 4.76 -0.87 -12.32
C VAL A 130 5.46 0.48 -12.55
N SER A 131 6.67 0.67 -12.02
CA SER A 131 7.44 1.90 -12.22
C SER A 131 7.85 2.18 -13.68
N LEU A 132 8.08 1.12 -14.46
CA LEU A 132 8.33 1.24 -15.90
C LEU A 132 7.05 1.62 -16.66
N SER A 133 5.90 1.07 -16.25
CA SER A 133 4.59 1.33 -16.87
C SER A 133 4.10 2.75 -16.60
N ASP A 134 4.28 3.22 -15.36
CA ASP A 134 4.09 4.60 -14.93
C ASP A 134 4.89 5.57 -15.80
N LYS A 135 6.22 5.37 -15.87
CA LYS A 135 7.10 6.24 -16.64
C LYS A 135 6.80 6.24 -18.15
N ALA A 136 6.35 5.11 -18.68
CA ALA A 136 5.95 4.97 -20.08
C ALA A 136 4.56 5.58 -20.38
N GLY A 137 3.87 6.15 -19.39
CA GLY A 137 2.53 6.72 -19.53
C GLY A 137 1.46 5.68 -19.86
N ARG A 138 1.71 4.41 -19.54
CA ARG A 138 0.79 3.28 -19.86
C ARG A 138 -0.27 3.05 -18.79
N LEU A 139 -0.06 3.57 -17.59
CA LEU A 139 -1.04 3.53 -16.51
C LEU A 139 -1.24 4.94 -15.96
N PRO A 140 -2.49 5.43 -15.83
CA PRO A 140 -2.76 6.64 -15.09
C PRO A 140 -2.50 6.42 -13.59
N LEU A 141 -2.29 7.51 -12.85
CA LEU A 141 -1.90 7.48 -11.45
C LEU A 141 -2.77 6.58 -10.56
N MET A 142 -4.09 6.69 -10.68
CA MET A 142 -5.02 5.87 -9.88
C MET A 142 -4.81 4.37 -10.13
N LYS A 143 -4.51 4.00 -11.38
CA LYS A 143 -4.24 2.61 -11.77
C LYS A 143 -2.88 2.12 -11.26
N ILE A 144 -1.93 3.01 -10.99
CA ILE A 144 -0.69 2.65 -10.31
C ILE A 144 -0.98 2.25 -8.85
N SER A 145 -1.82 3.02 -8.16
CA SER A 145 -2.23 2.67 -6.79
C SER A 145 -3.05 1.39 -6.73
N ASP A 146 -3.91 1.13 -7.72
CA ASP A 146 -4.59 -0.17 -7.88
C ASP A 146 -3.58 -1.31 -7.96
N CYS A 147 -2.58 -1.22 -8.86
CA CYS A 147 -1.54 -2.25 -9.01
C CYS A 147 -0.81 -2.54 -7.70
N LEU A 148 -0.38 -1.48 -7.00
CA LEU A 148 0.39 -1.61 -5.77
C LEU A 148 -0.45 -2.19 -4.63
N THR A 149 -1.73 -1.81 -4.55
CA THR A 149 -2.69 -2.34 -3.58
C THR A 149 -2.92 -3.83 -3.82
N PHE A 150 -3.25 -4.21 -5.05
CA PHE A 150 -3.54 -5.61 -5.40
C PHE A 150 -2.31 -6.51 -5.29
N LEU A 151 -1.11 -5.99 -5.57
CA LEU A 151 0.15 -6.69 -5.26
C LEU A 151 0.31 -6.92 -3.76
N ALA A 152 0.05 -5.92 -2.92
CA ALA A 152 0.15 -6.06 -1.48
C ALA A 152 -0.86 -7.09 -0.95
N GLU A 153 -2.09 -7.10 -1.45
CA GLU A 153 -3.10 -8.11 -1.11
C GLU A 153 -2.64 -9.52 -1.46
N ALA A 154 -2.12 -9.74 -2.68
CA ALA A 154 -1.58 -11.04 -3.09
C ALA A 154 -0.45 -11.50 -2.17
N CYS A 155 0.48 -10.60 -1.82
CA CYS A 155 1.56 -10.91 -0.89
C CYS A 155 1.05 -11.23 0.52
N VAL A 156 0.06 -10.49 1.03
CA VAL A 156 -0.53 -10.76 2.36
C VAL A 156 -1.26 -12.10 2.38
N ARG A 157 -2.02 -12.42 1.34
CA ARG A 157 -2.71 -13.72 1.20
C ARG A 157 -1.71 -14.88 1.22
N GLU A 158 -0.64 -14.80 0.44
CA GLU A 158 0.40 -15.84 0.46
C GLU A 158 1.15 -15.90 1.80
N CYS A 159 1.43 -14.74 2.41
CA CYS A 159 2.06 -14.68 3.73
C CYS A 159 1.19 -15.35 4.80
N LEU A 160 -0.13 -15.18 4.74
CA LEU A 160 -1.09 -15.85 5.62
C LEU A 160 -1.08 -17.38 5.42
N GLN A 161 -1.04 -17.85 4.16
CA GLN A 161 -0.93 -19.28 3.84
C GLN A 161 0.34 -19.90 4.42
N LEU A 162 1.49 -19.23 4.25
CA LEU A 162 2.75 -19.67 4.84
C LEU A 162 2.67 -19.67 6.38
N ALA A 163 2.22 -18.57 6.98
CA ALA A 163 2.09 -18.46 8.44
C ALA A 163 1.17 -19.55 9.01
N TRP A 164 0.05 -19.84 8.35
CA TRP A 164 -0.85 -20.94 8.67
C TRP A 164 -0.11 -22.28 8.66
N ARG A 165 0.53 -22.64 7.55
CA ARG A 165 1.22 -23.94 7.39
C ARG A 165 2.28 -24.16 8.47
N TYR A 166 3.12 -23.17 8.75
CA TYR A 166 4.16 -23.28 9.77
C TYR A 166 3.60 -23.30 11.20
N THR A 167 2.43 -22.70 11.45
CA THR A 167 1.78 -22.75 12.76
C THR A 167 1.10 -24.10 12.98
N VAL A 168 0.36 -24.60 11.98
CA VAL A 168 -0.30 -25.92 12.02
C VAL A 168 0.71 -27.05 12.15
N LYS A 169 1.84 -27.01 11.44
CA LYS A 169 2.92 -27.99 11.57
C LYS A 169 3.41 -28.14 13.02
N GLN A 170 3.31 -27.07 13.82
CA GLN A 170 3.80 -27.06 15.19
C GLN A 170 2.74 -27.42 16.23
N TYR A 171 1.49 -27.02 16.03
CA TYR A 171 0.45 -27.08 17.08
C TYR A 171 -0.82 -27.85 16.66
N GLY A 172 -0.92 -28.32 15.41
CA GLY A 172 -2.19 -28.72 14.80
C GLY A 172 -3.07 -27.53 14.44
N ALA A 173 -4.21 -27.78 13.81
CA ALA A 173 -5.19 -26.75 13.46
C ALA A 173 -6.29 -26.64 14.54
N PRO A 174 -6.90 -25.46 14.73
CA PRO A 174 -8.20 -25.35 15.38
C PRO A 174 -9.26 -26.23 14.71
N GLN A 175 -10.25 -26.70 15.47
CA GLN A 175 -11.33 -27.52 14.94
C GLN A 175 -12.09 -26.80 13.81
N ASN A 176 -12.45 -27.54 12.75
CA ASN A 176 -13.19 -27.05 11.57
C ASN A 176 -12.51 -25.89 10.81
N THR A 177 -11.19 -25.78 10.88
CA THR A 177 -10.42 -24.77 10.13
C THR A 177 -9.34 -25.40 9.27
N ASP A 178 -9.02 -24.75 8.16
CA ASP A 178 -7.94 -25.17 7.28
C ASP A 178 -7.26 -23.96 6.61
N ALA A 179 -6.37 -24.20 5.66
CA ALA A 179 -5.66 -23.11 4.98
C ALA A 179 -6.58 -22.23 4.13
N SER A 180 -7.69 -22.78 3.62
CA SER A 180 -8.68 -22.05 2.81
C SER A 180 -9.66 -21.25 3.67
N ASP A 181 -9.98 -21.75 4.86
CA ASP A 181 -10.79 -21.05 5.86
C ASP A 181 -10.09 -21.12 7.24
N PRO A 182 -9.13 -20.21 7.51
CA PRO A 182 -8.29 -20.30 8.69
C PRO A 182 -8.98 -19.79 9.98
N GLY A 183 -10.27 -19.44 9.95
CA GLY A 183 -10.94 -18.82 11.11
C GLY A 183 -10.38 -17.44 11.53
N LEU A 184 -9.58 -16.80 10.66
CA LEU A 184 -8.96 -15.49 10.86
C LEU A 184 -9.17 -14.63 9.61
N ALA A 185 -9.53 -13.36 9.77
CA ALA A 185 -9.57 -12.35 8.71
C ALA A 185 -8.49 -11.29 8.91
N VAL A 186 -7.92 -10.82 7.80
CA VAL A 186 -7.00 -9.68 7.73
C VAL A 186 -7.76 -8.51 7.13
N ILE A 187 -7.94 -7.46 7.94
CA ILE A 187 -8.66 -6.25 7.57
C ILE A 187 -7.66 -5.17 7.25
N ALA A 188 -7.67 -4.69 6.02
CA ALA A 188 -6.88 -3.54 5.59
C ALA A 188 -7.52 -2.24 6.05
N TYR A 189 -6.70 -1.30 6.50
CA TYR A 189 -7.07 0.07 6.85
C TYR A 189 -6.24 1.07 6.02
N GLY A 190 -6.47 2.37 6.25
CA GLY A 190 -5.63 3.43 5.72
C GLY A 190 -5.49 3.39 4.19
N LYS A 191 -4.25 3.50 3.69
CA LYS A 191 -3.99 3.50 2.25
C LYS A 191 -4.24 2.15 1.59
N LEU A 192 -4.05 1.04 2.29
CA LEU A 192 -4.32 -0.30 1.75
C LEU A 192 -5.83 -0.52 1.60
N GLY A 193 -6.58 -0.18 2.65
CA GLY A 193 -8.04 -0.33 2.66
C GLY A 193 -8.73 0.61 1.66
N GLY A 194 -8.21 1.83 1.51
CA GLY A 194 -8.69 2.79 0.51
C GLY A 194 -8.06 2.69 -0.89
N ILE A 195 -7.38 1.59 -1.24
CA ILE A 195 -6.87 1.29 -2.59
C ILE A 195 -5.94 2.41 -3.13
N GLU A 196 -5.00 2.79 -2.27
CA GLU A 196 -4.27 4.05 -2.38
C GLU A 196 -2.79 3.88 -2.05
N LEU A 197 -2.26 2.66 -2.18
CA LEU A 197 -0.83 2.44 -1.94
C LEU A 197 0.06 3.22 -2.92
N GLY A 198 1.23 3.60 -2.40
CA GLY A 198 2.36 4.11 -3.17
C GLY A 198 3.57 3.19 -2.97
N TYR A 199 4.65 3.43 -3.70
CA TYR A 199 5.81 2.50 -3.76
C TYR A 199 6.48 2.20 -2.41
N LYS A 200 6.38 3.13 -1.46
CA LYS A 200 6.98 3.05 -0.11
C LYS A 200 5.92 3.07 0.99
N SER A 201 4.70 2.60 0.71
CA SER A 201 3.64 2.56 1.73
C SER A 201 3.81 1.38 2.68
N ASP A 202 3.56 1.64 3.97
CA ASP A 202 3.30 0.62 4.99
C ASP A 202 1.89 0.05 4.83
N LEU A 203 1.63 -1.11 5.46
CA LEU A 203 0.33 -1.78 5.44
C LEU A 203 -0.37 -1.65 6.80
N ASP A 204 -1.40 -0.80 6.86
CA ASP A 204 -2.27 -0.65 8.02
C ASP A 204 -3.24 -1.84 8.09
N MET A 205 -3.20 -2.65 9.15
CA MET A 205 -4.06 -3.84 9.27
C MET A 205 -4.57 -4.12 10.68
N VAL A 206 -5.69 -4.83 10.74
CA VAL A 206 -6.30 -5.38 11.96
C VAL A 206 -6.64 -6.85 11.72
N PHE A 207 -6.44 -7.69 12.74
CA PHE A 207 -6.73 -9.12 12.67
C PHE A 207 -7.95 -9.46 13.52
N ILE A 208 -8.94 -10.11 12.90
CA ILE A 208 -10.17 -10.55 13.56
C ILE A 208 -10.28 -12.06 13.42
N ARG A 209 -10.56 -12.76 14.52
CA ARG A 209 -10.75 -14.22 14.52
C ARG A 209 -12.20 -14.60 14.79
N GLU A 210 -12.56 -15.82 14.42
CA GLU A 210 -13.79 -16.44 14.90
C GLU A 210 -13.75 -16.66 16.43
N GLU A 211 -14.93 -16.59 17.06
CA GLU A 211 -15.13 -16.99 18.45
C GLU A 211 -14.92 -18.50 18.58
N ASN A 212 -13.79 -18.87 19.17
CA ASN A 212 -13.45 -20.26 19.48
C ASN A 212 -12.56 -20.27 20.72
N ASP A 213 -13.06 -20.88 21.78
CA ASP A 213 -12.36 -21.03 23.07
C ASP A 213 -11.82 -22.45 23.29
N GLY A 214 -11.85 -23.29 22.25
CA GLY A 214 -11.27 -24.63 22.27
C GLY A 214 -9.75 -24.62 22.06
N ASP A 215 -9.20 -25.83 21.91
CA ASP A 215 -7.78 -26.08 21.67
C ASP A 215 -7.51 -26.60 20.25
N THR A 216 -6.26 -26.59 19.82
CA THR A 216 -5.83 -27.16 18.53
C THR A 216 -5.68 -28.68 18.57
N GLU A 217 -5.85 -29.35 17.43
CA GLU A 217 -5.91 -30.82 17.34
C GLU A 217 -4.53 -31.51 17.11
N GLY A 218 -3.42 -30.87 17.52
CA GLY A 218 -2.05 -31.40 17.31
C GLY A 218 -1.36 -31.91 18.58
N ASP A 219 -0.23 -32.61 18.41
CA ASP A 219 0.56 -33.18 19.51
C ASP A 219 1.00 -32.15 20.58
N LYS A 220 1.23 -30.90 20.14
CA LYS A 220 1.51 -29.74 21.01
C LYS A 220 0.30 -28.82 21.05
N SER A 221 -0.86 -29.38 21.41
CA SER A 221 -2.12 -28.65 21.50
C SER A 221 -1.99 -27.38 22.35
N VAL A 222 -2.60 -26.30 21.88
CA VAL A 222 -2.66 -25.01 22.58
C VAL A 222 -4.05 -24.38 22.43
N PRO A 223 -4.44 -23.45 23.32
CA PRO A 223 -5.67 -22.69 23.15
C PRO A 223 -5.73 -21.97 21.80
N CYS A 224 -6.90 -21.94 21.18
CA CYS A 224 -7.10 -21.31 19.87
C CYS A 224 -6.63 -19.85 19.84
N LEU A 225 -6.88 -19.07 20.91
CA LEU A 225 -6.37 -17.71 21.03
C LEU A 225 -4.83 -17.65 20.92
N THR A 226 -4.13 -18.59 21.57
CA THR A 226 -2.66 -18.68 21.52
C THR A 226 -2.19 -19.08 20.12
N PHE A 227 -2.89 -20.01 19.46
CA PHE A 227 -2.61 -20.39 18.08
C PHE A 227 -2.68 -19.17 17.14
N TYR A 228 -3.79 -18.42 17.20
CA TYR A 228 -3.98 -17.24 16.36
C TYR A 228 -2.95 -16.15 16.66
N GLN A 229 -2.64 -15.88 17.94
CA GLN A 229 -1.59 -14.93 18.31
C GLN A 229 -0.25 -15.30 17.67
N ARG A 230 0.13 -16.57 17.70
CA ARG A 230 1.37 -17.07 17.08
C ARG A 230 1.34 -17.02 15.56
N LEU A 231 0.20 -17.34 14.94
CA LEU A 231 0.01 -17.23 13.50
C LEU A 231 0.20 -15.79 13.03
N THR A 232 -0.45 -14.83 13.69
CA THR A 232 -0.32 -13.41 13.34
C THR A 232 1.09 -12.89 13.59
N GLN A 233 1.75 -13.30 14.67
CA GLN A 233 3.16 -12.99 14.91
C GLN A 233 4.07 -13.55 13.81
N LYS A 234 3.83 -14.78 13.32
CA LYS A 234 4.57 -15.35 12.19
C LYS A 234 4.32 -14.57 10.90
N LEU A 235 3.07 -14.19 10.60
CA LEU A 235 2.76 -13.35 9.44
C LEU A 235 3.54 -12.03 9.49
N LEU A 236 3.51 -11.34 10.64
CA LEU A 236 4.28 -10.11 10.85
C LEU A 236 5.78 -10.36 10.66
N HIS A 237 6.31 -11.43 11.25
CA HIS A 237 7.71 -11.80 11.10
C HIS A 237 8.10 -12.06 9.64
N PHE A 238 7.33 -12.85 8.90
CA PHE A 238 7.61 -13.17 7.50
C PHE A 238 7.62 -11.93 6.61
N SER A 239 6.76 -10.95 6.92
CA SER A 239 6.71 -9.69 6.18
C SER A 239 7.82 -8.71 6.54
N THR A 240 8.08 -8.51 7.83
CA THR A 240 8.93 -7.41 8.32
C THR A 240 10.40 -7.79 8.49
N THR A 241 10.72 -9.08 8.53
CA THR A 241 12.11 -9.53 8.69
C THR A 241 12.98 -9.03 7.55
N ARG A 242 14.12 -8.43 7.90
CA ARG A 242 15.11 -8.01 6.90
C ARG A 242 15.98 -9.20 6.51
N THR A 243 15.92 -9.57 5.25
CA THR A 243 16.76 -10.62 4.65
C THR A 243 17.69 -10.01 3.61
N GLN A 244 18.40 -10.83 2.83
CA GLN A 244 19.18 -10.37 1.67
C GLN A 244 18.28 -9.62 0.66
N GLY A 245 17.05 -10.08 0.52
CA GLY A 245 15.98 -9.45 -0.23
C GLY A 245 15.37 -8.20 0.43
N GLY A 246 15.84 -7.74 1.58
CA GLY A 246 15.23 -6.63 2.31
C GLY A 246 13.98 -7.05 3.06
N VAL A 247 12.99 -6.16 3.18
CA VAL A 247 11.70 -6.44 3.83
C VAL A 247 10.61 -6.64 2.77
N LEU A 248 9.60 -7.46 3.06
CA LEU A 248 8.44 -7.59 2.17
C LEU A 248 7.55 -6.36 2.31
N TYR A 249 6.97 -6.11 3.48
CA TYR A 249 6.29 -4.86 3.82
C TYR A 249 6.44 -4.58 5.31
N ASP A 250 6.59 -3.30 5.65
CA ASP A 250 6.33 -2.81 7.00
C ASP A 250 4.81 -2.83 7.25
N MET A 251 4.43 -3.17 8.48
CA MET A 251 3.05 -3.42 8.87
C MET A 251 2.71 -2.60 10.11
N ASP A 252 1.64 -1.80 10.04
CA ASP A 252 1.18 -0.93 11.12
C ASP A 252 -0.14 -1.46 11.71
N MET A 253 -0.10 -1.85 12.98
CA MET A 253 -1.23 -2.47 13.69
C MET A 253 -1.96 -1.51 14.63
N ARG A 254 -1.65 -0.22 14.60
CA ARG A 254 -2.11 0.75 15.61
C ARG A 254 -3.60 1.08 15.54
N LEU A 255 -4.28 0.76 14.44
CA LEU A 255 -5.71 0.97 14.25
C LEU A 255 -6.60 -0.16 14.80
N ARG A 256 -6.00 -1.15 15.47
CA ARG A 256 -6.75 -2.20 16.18
C ARG A 256 -7.44 -1.65 17.44
N PRO A 257 -8.50 -2.31 17.94
CA PRO A 257 -9.13 -1.95 19.20
C PRO A 257 -8.13 -1.71 20.34
N ASP A 258 -8.30 -0.62 21.07
CA ASP A 258 -7.41 -0.19 22.17
C ASP A 258 -5.95 0.13 21.74
N GLY A 259 -5.69 0.22 20.43
CA GLY A 259 -4.40 0.64 19.85
C GLY A 259 -3.22 -0.21 20.32
N ASP A 260 -2.10 0.43 20.66
CA ASP A 260 -0.88 -0.25 21.13
C ASP A 260 -1.07 -1.03 22.44
N SER A 261 -2.02 -0.61 23.27
CA SER A 261 -2.37 -1.28 24.53
C SER A 261 -3.31 -2.47 24.33
N GLY A 262 -3.91 -2.59 23.15
CA GLY A 262 -4.83 -3.67 22.80
C GLY A 262 -4.15 -4.95 22.37
N LEU A 263 -4.89 -6.07 22.49
CA LEU A 263 -4.46 -7.36 21.94
C LEU A 263 -4.22 -7.25 20.43
N LEU A 264 -3.22 -7.98 19.94
CA LEU A 264 -2.91 -8.02 18.51
C LEU A 264 -4.06 -8.59 17.66
N ILE A 265 -4.92 -9.39 18.28
CA ILE A 265 -6.07 -10.07 17.65
C ILE A 265 -7.27 -9.91 18.57
N THR A 266 -8.42 -9.65 17.97
CA THR A 266 -9.72 -9.63 18.66
C THR A 266 -10.62 -10.67 17.99
N ASP A 267 -11.53 -11.29 18.74
CA ASP A 267 -12.62 -12.05 18.13
C ASP A 267 -13.68 -11.12 17.55
N VAL A 268 -14.53 -11.68 16.68
CA VAL A 268 -15.63 -10.96 16.03
C VAL A 268 -16.48 -10.18 17.01
N LYS A 269 -16.92 -10.80 18.11
CA LYS A 269 -17.79 -10.17 19.11
C LYS A 269 -17.09 -9.07 19.90
N GLY A 270 -15.85 -9.29 20.32
CA GLY A 270 -15.05 -8.27 20.96
C GLY A 270 -14.82 -7.06 20.06
N TYR A 271 -14.65 -7.28 18.75
CA TYR A 271 -14.53 -6.21 17.76
C TYR A 271 -15.84 -5.44 17.59
N GLU A 272 -16.97 -6.14 17.47
CA GLU A 272 -18.32 -5.56 17.40
C GLU A 272 -18.64 -4.70 18.62
N ASP A 273 -18.48 -5.25 19.83
CA ASP A 273 -18.74 -4.54 21.08
C ASP A 273 -17.84 -3.30 21.23
N TYR A 274 -16.57 -3.39 20.80
CA TYR A 274 -15.66 -2.25 20.79
C TYR A 274 -16.18 -1.14 19.86
N GLN A 275 -16.43 -1.47 18.59
CA GLN A 275 -16.80 -0.49 17.58
C GLN A 275 -18.15 0.18 17.88
N LEU A 276 -19.11 -0.56 18.43
CA LEU A 276 -20.44 -0.05 18.73
C LEU A 276 -20.49 0.80 20.01
N ARG A 277 -19.66 0.51 21.02
CA ARG A 277 -19.82 1.07 22.38
C ARG A 277 -18.66 1.91 22.87
N ARG A 278 -17.44 1.69 22.37
CA ARG A 278 -16.20 2.28 22.92
C ARG A 278 -15.43 3.12 21.92
N ALA A 279 -15.50 2.80 20.63
CA ALA A 279 -14.72 3.46 19.60
C ALA A 279 -15.06 4.96 19.47
N TRP A 280 -14.03 5.76 19.26
CA TRP A 280 -14.15 7.20 19.05
C TRP A 280 -14.59 7.52 17.61
N THR A 281 -15.13 8.73 17.40
CA THR A 281 -15.51 9.22 16.06
C THR A 281 -14.37 9.10 15.02
N TRP A 282 -13.11 9.33 15.43
CA TRP A 282 -11.96 9.20 14.53
C TRP A 282 -11.65 7.74 14.14
N GLU A 283 -11.99 6.77 15.00
CA GLU A 283 -11.85 5.34 14.68
C GLU A 283 -12.92 4.93 13.67
N HIS A 284 -14.14 5.47 13.80
CA HIS A 284 -15.17 5.31 12.77
C HIS A 284 -14.76 5.97 11.45
N GLN A 285 -14.07 7.12 11.48
CA GLN A 285 -13.48 7.73 10.28
C GLN A 285 -12.44 6.80 9.62
N ALA A 286 -11.60 6.12 10.41
CA ALA A 286 -10.66 5.12 9.90
C ALA A 286 -11.37 3.89 9.32
N LEU A 287 -12.45 3.44 9.96
CA LEU A 287 -13.30 2.31 9.55
C LEU A 287 -13.97 2.54 8.18
N VAL A 288 -14.25 3.79 7.81
CA VAL A 288 -14.74 4.14 6.46
C VAL A 288 -13.87 3.51 5.37
N ARG A 289 -12.56 3.52 5.58
CA ARG A 289 -11.56 3.03 4.63
C ARG A 289 -11.19 1.57 4.84
N ALA A 290 -11.83 0.87 5.77
CA ALA A 290 -11.47 -0.50 6.11
C ALA A 290 -12.18 -1.54 5.22
N ARG A 291 -11.48 -2.62 4.86
CA ARG A 291 -12.05 -3.77 4.12
C ARG A 291 -11.27 -5.06 4.37
N PRO A 292 -11.90 -6.25 4.29
CA PRO A 292 -11.17 -7.51 4.33
C PRO A 292 -10.34 -7.68 3.06
N ILE A 293 -9.14 -8.25 3.21
CA ILE A 293 -8.23 -8.55 2.08
C ILE A 293 -7.75 -9.99 2.03
N ALA A 294 -7.84 -10.74 3.13
CA ALA A 294 -7.43 -12.13 3.22
C ALA A 294 -8.11 -12.84 4.39
N GLY A 295 -8.18 -14.17 4.32
CA GLY A 295 -8.58 -15.03 5.43
C GLY A 295 -9.97 -15.65 5.29
N SER A 296 -10.57 -16.00 6.43
CA SER A 296 -11.85 -16.69 6.53
C SER A 296 -12.99 -15.89 5.91
N LYS A 297 -13.72 -16.50 4.97
CA LYS A 297 -14.88 -15.87 4.33
C LYS A 297 -15.95 -15.52 5.36
N LYS A 298 -16.23 -16.42 6.31
CA LYS A 298 -17.22 -16.21 7.38
C LYS A 298 -16.87 -15.00 8.25
N VAL A 299 -15.61 -14.89 8.67
CA VAL A 299 -15.16 -13.75 9.49
C VAL A 299 -15.16 -12.45 8.68
N CYS A 300 -14.78 -12.49 7.40
CA CYS A 300 -14.83 -11.32 6.52
C CYS A 300 -16.27 -10.80 6.32
N GLU A 301 -17.23 -11.69 6.06
CA GLU A 301 -18.64 -11.35 5.93
C GLU A 301 -19.19 -10.73 7.21
N ARG A 302 -18.81 -11.28 8.36
CA ARG A 302 -19.24 -10.75 9.65
C ARG A 302 -18.59 -9.40 9.97
N PHE A 303 -17.33 -9.19 9.60
CA PHE A 303 -16.70 -7.87 9.67
C PHE A 303 -17.45 -6.84 8.82
N GLU A 304 -17.83 -7.18 7.59
CA GLU A 304 -18.57 -6.24 6.72
C GLU A 304 -19.94 -5.88 7.29
N GLN A 305 -20.64 -6.83 7.92
CA GLN A 305 -21.89 -6.55 8.63
C GLN A 305 -21.67 -5.56 9.78
N ILE A 306 -20.65 -5.79 10.62
CA ILE A 306 -20.32 -4.90 11.73
C ILE A 306 -19.92 -3.51 11.20
N ARG A 307 -19.12 -3.45 10.14
CA ARG A 307 -18.72 -2.21 9.49
C ARG A 307 -19.94 -1.44 8.99
N ASP A 308 -20.85 -2.09 8.28
CA ASP A 308 -22.08 -1.45 7.79
C ASP A 308 -22.94 -0.92 8.96
N GLU A 309 -23.13 -1.72 10.01
CA GLU A 309 -23.89 -1.31 11.20
C GLU A 309 -23.27 -0.08 11.88
N VAL A 310 -21.95 -0.10 12.11
CA VAL A 310 -21.23 1.01 12.75
C VAL A 310 -21.31 2.27 11.90
N LEU A 311 -21.07 2.17 10.60
CA LEU A 311 -21.10 3.33 9.70
C LEU A 311 -22.50 3.93 9.60
N ARG A 312 -23.56 3.12 9.73
CA ARG A 312 -24.97 3.56 9.70
C ARG A 312 -25.56 3.97 11.06
N GLN A 313 -24.76 4.00 12.12
CA GLN A 313 -25.23 4.53 13.41
C GLN A 313 -25.75 5.96 13.26
N LYS A 314 -26.90 6.24 13.88
CA LYS A 314 -27.42 7.62 13.97
C LYS A 314 -26.49 8.45 14.82
N ARG A 315 -26.07 9.60 14.29
CA ARG A 315 -25.16 10.54 14.94
C ARG A 315 -25.84 11.90 15.06
N ASP A 316 -25.52 12.62 16.12
CA ASP A 316 -25.82 14.06 16.21
C ASP A 316 -24.93 14.79 15.17
N PRO A 317 -25.51 15.47 14.16
CA PRO A 317 -24.75 16.13 13.11
C PRO A 317 -23.77 17.18 13.63
N GLU A 318 -24.14 17.94 14.67
CA GLU A 318 -23.27 18.99 15.24
C GLU A 318 -22.10 18.39 15.99
N LYS A 319 -22.35 17.33 16.77
CA LYS A 319 -21.27 16.60 17.45
C LYS A 319 -20.30 15.97 16.46
N LEU A 320 -20.80 15.28 15.43
CA LEU A 320 -19.96 14.68 14.39
C LEU A 320 -19.10 15.73 13.70
N ARG A 321 -19.71 16.86 13.30
CA ARG A 321 -19.00 18.01 12.70
C ARG A 321 -17.91 18.52 13.62
N ALA A 322 -18.21 18.77 14.90
CA ALA A 322 -17.26 19.28 15.88
C ALA A 322 -16.09 18.31 16.12
N ASP A 323 -16.38 17.00 16.23
CA ASP A 323 -15.38 15.96 16.44
C ASP A 323 -14.40 15.89 15.26
N VAL A 324 -14.91 15.91 14.02
CA VAL A 324 -14.10 15.86 12.80
C VAL A 324 -13.20 17.09 12.67
N LEU A 325 -13.76 18.30 12.88
CA LEU A 325 -13.00 19.55 12.83
C LEU A 325 -11.91 19.61 13.92
N SER A 326 -12.25 19.19 15.14
CA SER A 326 -11.32 19.14 16.28
C SER A 326 -10.17 18.17 16.01
N MET A 327 -10.48 16.97 15.50
CA MET A 327 -9.45 16.00 15.16
C MET A 327 -8.57 16.48 14.00
N ARG A 328 -9.17 17.05 12.95
CA ARG A 328 -8.43 17.59 11.81
C ARG A 328 -7.45 18.69 12.23
N LYS A 329 -7.91 19.59 13.10
CA LYS A 329 -7.07 20.66 13.66
C LYS A 329 -5.91 20.09 14.47
N LYS A 330 -6.16 19.15 15.38
CA LYS A 330 -5.09 18.46 16.14
C LYS A 330 -4.07 17.79 15.23
N MET A 331 -4.50 17.13 14.15
CA MET A 331 -3.59 16.54 13.17
C MET A 331 -2.77 17.61 12.45
N MET A 332 -3.39 18.71 12.04
CA MET A 332 -2.69 19.83 11.41
C MET A 332 -1.60 20.39 12.31
N ASP A 333 -1.94 20.71 13.56
CA ASP A 333 -1.04 21.34 14.53
C ASP A 333 0.21 20.49 14.80
N ASN A 334 0.11 19.16 14.69
CA ASN A 334 1.22 18.23 14.97
C ASN A 334 1.99 17.76 13.73
N LEU A 335 1.29 17.55 12.61
CA LEU A 335 1.82 16.88 11.43
C LEU A 335 2.13 17.84 10.27
N ASP A 336 1.46 18.99 10.19
CA ASP A 336 1.70 19.95 9.12
C ASP A 336 3.13 20.49 9.21
N ARG A 337 3.76 20.60 8.05
CA ARG A 337 5.10 21.16 7.86
C ARG A 337 5.08 22.36 6.90
N GLY A 338 3.89 22.78 6.47
CA GLY A 338 3.65 24.01 5.74
C GLY A 338 3.74 25.26 6.63
N ASN A 339 3.76 26.42 5.98
CA ASN A 339 3.72 27.76 6.56
C ASN A 339 3.41 28.79 5.45
N ASP A 340 3.63 30.08 5.70
CA ASP A 340 3.38 31.14 4.71
C ASP A 340 4.18 30.97 3.40
N LYS A 341 5.28 30.23 3.44
CA LYS A 341 6.17 29.99 2.28
C LYS A 341 6.12 28.56 1.76
N LEU A 342 5.63 27.60 2.54
CA LEU A 342 5.67 26.18 2.23
C LEU A 342 4.28 25.56 2.31
N PHE A 343 3.99 24.62 1.42
CA PHE A 343 2.74 23.87 1.37
C PHE A 343 3.04 22.38 1.51
N ASP A 344 2.57 21.76 2.61
CA ASP A 344 2.60 20.31 2.75
C ASP A 344 1.43 19.70 1.97
N LEU A 345 1.74 18.93 0.92
CA LEU A 345 0.75 18.34 0.02
C LEU A 345 -0.29 17.48 0.75
N LYS A 346 0.10 16.87 1.88
CA LYS A 346 -0.77 15.98 2.64
C LYS A 346 -1.50 16.74 3.74
N GLN A 347 -0.79 17.53 4.53
CA GLN A 347 -1.26 18.01 5.82
C GLN A 347 -1.72 19.47 5.85
N SER A 348 -1.27 20.31 4.91
CA SER A 348 -1.71 21.70 4.86
C SER A 348 -3.18 21.81 4.47
N ARG A 349 -3.83 22.91 4.85
CA ARG A 349 -5.21 23.22 4.47
C ARG A 349 -5.37 23.24 2.95
N GLY A 350 -6.34 22.49 2.42
CA GLY A 350 -6.53 22.20 0.99
C GLY A 350 -5.75 20.98 0.48
N GLY A 351 -5.01 20.30 1.34
CA GLY A 351 -4.22 19.11 1.01
C GLY A 351 -5.02 17.81 1.00
N ILE A 352 -4.31 16.70 0.78
CA ILE A 352 -4.94 15.37 0.62
C ILE A 352 -5.80 14.98 1.82
N VAL A 353 -5.35 15.27 3.04
CA VAL A 353 -6.06 14.89 4.28
C VAL A 353 -7.39 15.62 4.42
N ASP A 354 -7.54 16.84 3.88
CA ASP A 354 -8.82 17.55 3.89
C ASP A 354 -9.85 16.81 3.01
N ILE A 355 -9.43 16.30 1.86
CA ILE A 355 -10.30 15.50 0.97
C ILE A 355 -10.68 14.18 1.65
N GLU A 356 -9.73 13.50 2.29
CA GLU A 356 -9.99 12.27 3.06
C GLU A 356 -11.01 12.52 4.18
N PHE A 357 -10.84 13.60 4.95
CA PHE A 357 -11.75 13.95 6.03
C PHE A 357 -13.14 14.34 5.53
N LEU A 358 -13.24 15.01 4.37
CA LEU A 358 -14.52 15.30 3.73
C LEU A 358 -15.27 14.02 3.35
N ALA A 359 -14.60 13.11 2.63
CA ALA A 359 -15.21 11.84 2.23
C ALA A 359 -15.68 11.03 3.46
N GLN A 360 -14.86 10.94 4.51
CA GLN A 360 -15.21 10.25 5.75
C GLN A 360 -16.38 10.92 6.48
N TYR A 361 -16.37 12.24 6.62
CA TYR A 361 -17.43 12.99 7.29
C TYR A 361 -18.77 12.83 6.57
N LEU A 362 -18.78 13.03 5.25
CA LEU A 362 -19.99 12.88 4.44
C LEU A 362 -20.53 11.45 4.54
N LEU A 363 -19.66 10.43 4.46
CA LEU A 363 -20.09 9.04 4.61
C LEU A 363 -20.71 8.77 5.99
N LEU A 364 -20.06 9.18 7.08
CA LEU A 364 -20.57 8.95 8.44
C LEU A 364 -21.88 9.69 8.72
N ARG A 365 -22.08 10.86 8.10
CA ARG A 365 -23.29 11.67 8.23
C ARG A 365 -24.45 11.08 7.44
N GLU A 366 -24.19 10.60 6.22
CA GLU A 366 -25.22 10.26 5.23
C GLU A 366 -25.53 8.76 5.14
N ALA A 367 -24.63 7.89 5.61
CA ALA A 367 -24.84 6.44 5.61
C ALA A 367 -26.14 5.96 6.28
N PRO A 368 -26.62 6.57 7.40
CA PRO A 368 -27.91 6.20 7.98
C PRO A 368 -29.12 6.53 7.08
N LEU A 369 -28.96 7.45 6.13
CA LEU A 369 -30.03 7.96 5.27
C LEU A 369 -30.04 7.30 3.88
N HIS A 370 -28.88 6.86 3.41
CA HIS A 370 -28.70 6.32 2.06
C HIS A 370 -28.09 4.93 2.06
N LYS A 371 -28.83 3.94 1.52
CA LYS A 371 -28.37 2.54 1.43
C LYS A 371 -27.04 2.41 0.67
N ASP A 372 -26.89 3.17 -0.40
CA ASP A 372 -25.75 3.06 -1.31
C ASP A 372 -24.48 3.79 -0.81
N MET A 373 -24.52 4.47 0.34
CA MET A 373 -23.39 5.27 0.82
C MET A 373 -22.19 4.41 1.27
N VAL A 374 -22.41 3.14 1.62
CA VAL A 374 -21.39 2.22 2.19
C VAL A 374 -20.98 1.17 1.14
N LEU A 375 -20.73 1.59 -0.10
CA LEU A 375 -20.31 0.69 -1.20
C LEU A 375 -18.79 0.61 -1.39
N TRP A 376 -18.09 1.71 -1.12
CA TRP A 376 -16.68 1.88 -1.44
C TRP A 376 -15.88 2.36 -0.23
N THR A 377 -14.56 2.18 -0.29
CA THR A 377 -13.61 2.53 0.79
C THR A 377 -12.56 3.56 0.38
N ASP A 378 -12.46 3.90 -0.91
CA ASP A 378 -11.57 4.93 -1.45
C ASP A 378 -12.30 6.27 -1.63
N ASN A 379 -11.54 7.35 -1.55
CA ASN A 379 -12.09 8.70 -1.51
C ASN A 379 -12.86 9.07 -2.79
N VAL A 380 -12.34 8.69 -3.97
CA VAL A 380 -12.93 9.08 -5.26
C VAL A 380 -14.33 8.50 -5.40
N ARG A 381 -14.48 7.18 -5.22
CA ARG A 381 -15.80 6.55 -5.35
C ARG A 381 -16.76 6.97 -4.23
N ILE A 382 -16.27 7.23 -3.02
CA ILE A 382 -17.12 7.79 -1.95
C ILE A 382 -17.68 9.16 -2.35
N LEU A 383 -16.85 10.04 -2.92
CA LEU A 383 -17.29 11.37 -3.37
C LEU A 383 -18.25 11.28 -4.58
N GLU A 384 -18.01 10.35 -5.50
CA GLU A 384 -18.92 10.07 -6.62
C GLU A 384 -20.30 9.60 -6.13
N GLU A 385 -20.35 8.75 -5.11
CA GLU A 385 -21.63 8.37 -4.48
C GLU A 385 -22.31 9.56 -3.79
N CYS A 386 -21.54 10.44 -3.13
CA CYS A 386 -22.10 11.69 -2.59
C CYS A 386 -22.75 12.56 -3.68
N ALA A 387 -22.12 12.69 -4.85
CA ALA A 387 -22.70 13.45 -5.95
C ALA A 387 -23.94 12.78 -6.54
N ARG A 388 -23.88 11.46 -6.76
CA ARG A 388 -25.01 10.67 -7.29
C ARG A 388 -26.24 10.75 -6.38
N LEU A 389 -26.02 10.78 -5.07
CA LEU A 389 -27.07 10.92 -4.05
C LEU A 389 -27.46 12.38 -3.78
N SER A 390 -26.90 13.34 -4.51
CA SER A 390 -27.16 14.79 -4.35
C SER A 390 -26.80 15.35 -2.96
N ILE A 391 -25.87 14.71 -2.26
CA ILE A 391 -25.30 15.19 -0.98
C ILE A 391 -24.36 16.37 -1.23
N ILE A 392 -23.61 16.32 -2.33
CA ILE A 392 -22.79 17.41 -2.86
C ILE A 392 -23.15 17.66 -4.32
N SER A 393 -22.81 18.83 -4.85
CA SER A 393 -22.99 19.08 -6.28
C SER A 393 -22.02 18.24 -7.12
N HIS A 394 -22.39 17.98 -8.37
CA HIS A 394 -21.50 17.27 -9.31
C HIS A 394 -20.21 18.08 -9.57
N GLU A 395 -20.31 19.41 -9.60
CA GLU A 395 -19.19 20.33 -9.77
C GLU A 395 -18.19 20.22 -8.60
N ASP A 396 -18.68 20.14 -7.36
CA ASP A 396 -17.83 19.97 -6.18
C ASP A 396 -17.13 18.61 -6.18
N CYS A 397 -17.84 17.56 -6.58
CA CYS A 397 -17.26 16.23 -6.71
C CYS A 397 -16.15 16.22 -7.75
N GLU A 398 -16.38 16.77 -8.94
CA GLU A 398 -15.36 16.87 -9.99
C GLU A 398 -14.14 17.67 -9.52
N ALA A 399 -14.35 18.78 -8.81
CA ALA A 399 -13.29 19.61 -8.25
C ALA A 399 -12.46 18.85 -7.20
N LEU A 400 -13.12 18.16 -6.24
CA LEU A 400 -12.44 17.35 -5.23
C LEU A 400 -11.67 16.17 -5.84
N CYS A 401 -12.28 15.45 -6.78
CA CYS A 401 -11.62 14.33 -7.47
C CYS A 401 -10.41 14.79 -8.28
N ARG A 402 -10.53 15.93 -8.98
CA ARG A 402 -9.40 16.53 -9.72
C ARG A 402 -8.28 16.96 -8.77
N ALA A 403 -8.62 17.68 -7.70
CA ALA A 403 -7.66 18.10 -6.67
C ALA A 403 -6.93 16.89 -6.09
N TYR A 404 -7.68 15.83 -5.77
CA TYR A 404 -7.13 14.59 -5.24
C TYR A 404 -6.12 13.95 -6.20
N ILE A 405 -6.47 13.80 -7.48
CA ILE A 405 -5.57 13.23 -8.50
C ILE A 405 -4.31 14.09 -8.68
N VAL A 406 -4.44 15.41 -8.74
CA VAL A 406 -3.30 16.34 -8.89
C VAL A 406 -2.36 16.28 -7.69
N LEU A 407 -2.91 16.38 -6.47
CA LEU A 407 -2.14 16.30 -5.23
C LEU A 407 -1.42 14.96 -5.10
N ARG A 408 -2.11 13.86 -5.41
CA ARG A 408 -1.52 12.51 -5.45
C ARG A 408 -0.41 12.42 -6.50
N GLY A 409 -0.57 13.07 -7.66
CA GLY A 409 0.43 13.08 -8.71
C GLY A 409 1.73 13.77 -8.27
N TRP A 410 1.60 14.93 -7.62
CA TRP A 410 2.72 15.60 -6.99
C TRP A 410 3.36 14.75 -5.88
N TYR A 411 2.54 14.19 -4.99
CA TYR A 411 3.00 13.33 -3.91
C TYR A 411 3.81 12.15 -4.43
N HIS A 412 3.32 11.52 -5.49
CA HIS A 412 3.95 10.38 -6.15
C HIS A 412 5.28 10.75 -6.81
N LYS A 413 5.30 11.83 -7.59
CA LYS A 413 6.50 12.36 -8.25
C LYS A 413 7.61 12.68 -7.26
N LEU A 414 7.28 13.37 -6.17
CA LEU A 414 8.26 13.73 -5.14
C LEU A 414 8.75 12.49 -4.37
N SER A 415 7.86 11.54 -4.08
CA SER A 415 8.23 10.27 -3.42
C SER A 415 9.19 9.43 -4.26
N LEU A 416 9.00 9.39 -5.58
CA LEU A 416 9.89 8.72 -6.54
C LEU A 416 11.27 9.39 -6.66
N ALA A 417 11.31 10.72 -6.48
CA ALA A 417 12.55 11.50 -6.50
C ALA A 417 13.27 11.54 -5.14
N ASP A 418 12.72 10.86 -4.11
CA ASP A 418 13.17 10.92 -2.72
C ASP A 418 13.23 12.34 -2.14
N LEU A 419 12.33 13.21 -2.62
CA LEU A 419 12.19 14.59 -2.18
C LEU A 419 11.16 14.72 -1.07
N LYS A 420 11.26 15.81 -0.30
CA LYS A 420 10.21 16.18 0.66
C LYS A 420 8.91 16.46 -0.09
N ARG A 421 7.78 16.05 0.48
CA ARG A 421 6.42 16.19 -0.07
C ARG A 421 5.83 17.58 0.22
N ILE A 422 6.70 18.59 0.18
CA ILE A 422 6.42 19.98 0.55
C ILE A 422 6.84 20.83 -0.64
N LEU A 423 5.94 21.69 -1.09
CA LEU A 423 6.16 22.62 -2.20
C LEU A 423 6.35 24.04 -1.67
N PRO A 424 7.02 24.94 -2.42
CA PRO A 424 6.84 26.37 -2.23
C PRO A 424 5.34 26.73 -2.34
N ARG A 425 4.83 27.62 -1.48
CA ARG A 425 3.42 28.04 -1.50
C ARG A 425 3.02 28.65 -2.86
N SER A 426 3.96 29.29 -3.55
CA SER A 426 3.79 29.81 -4.91
C SER A 426 3.60 28.74 -5.99
N GLU A 427 3.96 27.50 -5.70
CA GLU A 427 3.77 26.33 -6.58
C GLU A 427 2.62 25.43 -6.10
N MET A 428 1.84 25.88 -5.12
CA MET A 428 0.66 25.16 -4.65
C MET A 428 -0.32 24.97 -5.82
N PRO A 429 -0.81 23.74 -6.09
CA PRO A 429 -1.83 23.52 -7.11
C PRO A 429 -3.07 24.39 -6.87
N GLU A 430 -3.63 24.96 -7.93
CA GLU A 430 -4.80 25.84 -7.84
C GLU A 430 -6.02 25.10 -7.29
N GLU A 431 -6.13 23.79 -7.60
CA GLU A 431 -7.21 22.92 -7.13
C GLU A 431 -7.28 22.83 -5.60
N CYS A 432 -6.17 23.09 -4.88
CA CYS A 432 -6.19 23.16 -3.42
C CYS A 432 -7.13 24.26 -2.91
N LEU A 433 -7.27 25.37 -3.65
CA LEU A 433 -8.18 26.45 -3.27
C LEU A 433 -9.64 26.00 -3.33
N ASP A 434 -9.99 25.13 -4.26
CA ASP A 434 -11.34 24.59 -4.37
C ASP A 434 -11.63 23.63 -3.22
N VAL A 435 -10.65 22.79 -2.82
CA VAL A 435 -10.76 21.99 -1.60
C VAL A 435 -11.06 22.88 -0.39
N VAL A 436 -10.36 24.01 -0.24
CA VAL A 436 -10.59 24.94 0.89
C VAL A 436 -11.99 25.56 0.84
N LYS A 437 -12.45 26.00 -0.33
CA LYS A 437 -13.80 26.57 -0.50
C LYS A 437 -14.87 25.54 -0.15
N ILE A 438 -14.74 24.33 -0.69
CA ILE A 438 -15.69 23.24 -0.50
C ILE A 438 -15.69 22.80 0.97
N TRP A 439 -14.53 22.70 1.61
CA TRP A 439 -14.39 22.43 3.03
C TRP A 439 -15.16 23.45 3.87
N ASN A 440 -14.94 24.75 3.64
CA ASN A 440 -15.60 25.79 4.43
C ASN A 440 -17.12 25.76 4.23
N ARG A 441 -17.59 25.50 3.00
CA ARG A 441 -19.03 25.41 2.72
C ARG A 441 -19.66 24.17 3.37
N ILE A 442 -19.02 23.01 3.34
CA ILE A 442 -19.56 21.77 3.94
C ILE A 442 -19.59 21.86 5.46
N PHE A 443 -18.63 22.54 6.06
CA PHE A 443 -18.53 22.72 7.50
C PHE A 443 -19.05 24.07 8.01
N ASP A 444 -19.69 24.91 7.19
CA ASP A 444 -20.19 26.24 7.57
C ASP A 444 -19.15 27.07 8.37
N LEU A 445 -17.97 27.29 7.79
CA LEU A 445 -16.83 28.00 8.40
C LEU A 445 -16.51 29.37 7.78
#